data_AF-A0A6V7JUV1-F1
#
_entry.id   AF-A0A6V7JUV1-F1
#
_cell.length_a   1.000
_cell.length_b   1.000
_cell.length_c   1.000
_cell.angle_alpha   90.00
_cell.angle_beta   90.00
_cell.angle_gamma   90.00
#
_symmetry.space_group_name_H-M   'P 1'
#
loop_
_entity.id
_entity.type
_entity.pdbx_description
1 polymer ?
#
loop_
_entity_poly.entity_id
_entity_poly.type
_entity_poly.pdbx_seq_one_letter_code
_entity_poly.pdbx_strand_id
1 'polypeptide(L)'
;HILEALRRATAGRTSIVIAHRLSTVMDADEILVLDNGKLVERGTHQELLNTPQSIYNKLWDAQHAGVLKNQEQQEKFRKEGTH
;
A
#
# COMPACT_ATOMS: atom_id res chain seq x y z
N HIS A 1 0.55 3.78 -20.08
CA HIS A 1 0.12 3.58 -18.68
C HIS A 1 0.01 2.08 -18.38
N ILE A 2 1.08 1.45 -17.86
CA ILE A 2 1.15 -0.02 -17.70
C ILE A 2 0.10 -0.54 -16.68
N LEU A 3 -0.14 0.19 -15.59
CA LEU A 3 -1.15 -0.17 -14.58
C LEU A 3 -2.58 -0.12 -15.14
N GLU A 4 -2.85 0.82 -16.05
CA GLU A 4 -4.16 0.92 -16.69
C GLU A 4 -4.41 -0.26 -17.63
N ALA A 5 -3.39 -0.66 -18.39
CA ALA A 5 -3.48 -1.85 -19.24
C ALA A 5 -3.72 -3.12 -18.39
N LEU A 6 -3.04 -3.24 -17.24
CA LEU A 6 -3.27 -4.33 -16.29
C LEU A 6 -4.71 -4.34 -15.78
N ARG A 7 -5.24 -3.19 -15.32
CA ARG A 7 -6.64 -3.09 -14.86
C ARG A 7 -7.65 -3.48 -15.94
N ARG A 8 -7.44 -3.06 -17.18
CA ARG A 8 -8.31 -3.44 -18.30
C ARG A 8 -8.24 -4.94 -18.59
N ALA A 9 -7.06 -5.55 -18.48
CA ALA A 9 -6.88 -6.98 -18.69
C ALA A 9 -7.53 -7.83 -17.58
N THR A 10 -7.59 -7.32 -16.35
CA THR A 10 -8.15 -8.05 -15.20
C THR A 10 -9.64 -7.81 -14.98
N ALA A 11 -10.22 -6.79 -15.62
CA ALA A 11 -11.63 -6.45 -15.47
C ALA A 11 -12.56 -7.64 -15.80
N GLY A 12 -13.50 -7.93 -14.89
CA GLY A 12 -14.49 -9.00 -15.04
C GLY A 12 -13.93 -10.42 -14.89
N ARG A 13 -12.70 -10.57 -14.37
CA ARG A 13 -12.04 -11.86 -14.14
C ARG A 13 -11.53 -11.94 -12.70
N THR A 14 -11.40 -13.16 -12.18
CA THR A 14 -10.59 -13.40 -10.98
C THR A 14 -9.12 -13.25 -11.36
N SER A 15 -8.44 -12.28 -10.74
CA SER A 15 -7.04 -11.98 -11.02
C SER A 15 -6.21 -12.11 -9.74
N ILE A 16 -5.08 -12.82 -9.85
CA ILE A 16 -4.08 -12.93 -8.79
C ILE A 16 -2.83 -12.19 -9.27
N VAL A 17 -2.40 -11.18 -8.52
CA VAL A 17 -1.24 -10.35 -8.85
C VAL A 17 -0.15 -10.54 -7.80
N ILE A 18 1.03 -11.00 -8.22
CA ILE A 18 2.22 -11.10 -7.37
C ILE A 18 3.13 -9.93 -7.74
N ALA A 19 3.42 -9.05 -6.78
CA ALA A 19 4.18 -7.84 -7.03
C ALA A 19 5.24 -7.58 -5.97
N HIS A 20 6.38 -7.03 -6.40
CA HIS A 20 7.39 -6.45 -5.51
C HIS A 20 7.09 -4.98 -5.17
N ARG A 21 6.31 -4.29 -6.02
CA ARG A 21 5.92 -2.89 -5.83
C ARG A 21 4.53 -2.82 -5.22
N LEU A 22 4.44 -2.16 -4.06
CA LEU A 22 3.17 -2.02 -3.35
C LEU A 22 2.15 -1.17 -4.11
N SER A 23 2.60 -0.20 -4.91
CA SER A 23 1.75 0.62 -5.78
C SER A 23 0.95 -0.17 -6.81
N THR A 24 1.33 -1.42 -7.09
CA THR A 24 0.63 -2.29 -8.05
C THR A 24 -0.51 -3.07 -7.39
N VAL A 25 -0.45 -3.28 -6.07
CA VAL A 25 -1.44 -4.07 -5.32
C VAL A 25 -2.34 -3.21 -4.44
N MET A 26 -2.05 -1.91 -4.29
CA MET A 26 -2.84 -1.00 -3.44
C MET A 26 -4.32 -0.86 -3.85
N ASP A 27 -4.63 -1.14 -5.12
CA ASP A 27 -5.99 -1.07 -5.69
C ASP A 27 -6.68 -2.44 -5.76
N ALA A 28 -6.06 -3.49 -5.20
CA ALA A 28 -6.66 -4.81 -5.16
C ALA A 28 -7.84 -4.83 -4.19
N ASP A 29 -8.87 -5.62 -4.54
CA ASP A 29 -10.01 -5.88 -3.66
C ASP A 29 -9.55 -6.54 -2.35
N GLU A 30 -8.48 -7.32 -2.42
CA GLU A 30 -7.86 -7.99 -1.28
C GLU A 30 -6.35 -8.17 -1.49
N ILE A 31 -5.59 -7.94 -0.42
CA ILE A 31 -4.13 -8.10 -0.37
C ILE A 31 -3.79 -9.20 0.61
N LEU A 32 -2.91 -10.12 0.20
CA LEU A 32 -2.37 -11.19 1.03
C LEU A 32 -0.87 -10.96 1.25
N VAL A 33 -0.45 -10.90 2.51
CA VAL A 33 0.95 -10.75 2.88
C VAL A 33 1.50 -12.10 3.28
N LEU A 34 2.58 -12.52 2.62
CA LEU A 34 3.29 -13.75 2.92
C LEU A 34 4.61 -13.42 3.62
N ASP A 35 4.88 -14.11 4.72
CA ASP A 35 6.20 -14.13 5.38
C ASP A 35 6.61 -15.57 5.65
N ASN A 36 7.86 -15.91 5.29
CA ASN A 36 8.41 -17.26 5.45
C ASN A 36 7.49 -18.39 4.93
N GLY A 37 6.82 -18.17 3.80
CA GLY A 37 5.90 -19.13 3.18
C GLY A 37 4.53 -19.27 3.87
N LYS A 38 4.20 -18.40 4.82
CA LYS A 38 2.93 -18.40 5.55
C LYS A 38 2.15 -17.12 5.28
N LEU A 39 0.82 -17.24 5.20
CA LEU A 39 -0.09 -16.09 5.21
C LEU A 39 -0.09 -15.47 6.59
N VAL A 40 0.41 -14.24 6.68
CA VAL A 40 0.52 -13.50 7.95
C VAL A 40 -0.51 -12.38 8.07
N GLU A 41 -0.92 -11.77 6.95
CA GLU A 41 -1.95 -10.72 6.93
C GLU A 41 -2.83 -10.83 5.69
N ARG A 42 -4.08 -10.40 5.82
CA ARG A 42 -5.08 -10.38 4.75
C ARG A 42 -6.03 -9.21 4.97
N GLY A 43 -6.31 -8.44 3.92
CA GLY A 43 -7.27 -7.35 3.98
C GLY A 43 -7.09 -6.37 2.83
N THR A 44 -7.84 -5.27 2.88
CA THR A 44 -7.67 -4.15 1.96
C THR A 44 -6.41 -3.35 2.29
N HIS A 45 -5.95 -2.53 1.33
CA HIS A 45 -4.85 -1.60 1.55
C HIS A 45 -5.05 -0.73 2.80
N GLN A 46 -6.26 -0.19 3.00
CA GLN A 46 -6.57 0.69 4.14
C GLN A 46 -6.57 -0.05 5.48
N GLU A 47 -7.14 -1.25 5.53
CA GLU A 47 -7.15 -2.06 6.75
C GLU A 47 -5.73 -2.44 7.17
N LEU A 48 -4.90 -2.89 6.21
CA LEU A 48 -3.53 -3.29 6.47
C LEU A 48 -2.64 -2.10 6.88
N LEU A 49 -2.83 -0.92 6.27
CA LEU A 49 -2.11 0.29 6.67
C LEU A 49 -2.43 0.74 8.10
N ASN A 50 -3.70 0.65 8.50
CA ASN A 50 -4.15 1.11 9.82
C ASN A 50 -3.96 0.05 10.92
N THR A 51 -3.56 -1.17 10.57
CA THR A 51 -3.34 -2.24 11.54
C THR A 51 -2.04 -1.99 12.32
N PRO A 52 -2.09 -1.89 13.66
CA PRO A 52 -0.89 -1.73 14.47
C PRO A 52 0.11 -2.84 14.23
N GLN A 53 1.39 -2.45 14.06
CA GLN A 53 2.51 -3.37 13.84
C GLN A 53 2.43 -4.22 12.56
N SER A 54 1.56 -3.87 11.61
CA SER A 54 1.41 -4.60 10.35
C SER A 54 2.72 -4.68 9.56
N ILE A 55 3.00 -5.86 9.01
CA ILE A 55 4.12 -6.11 8.08
C ILE A 55 3.89 -5.31 6.80
N TYR A 56 2.66 -5.30 6.27
CA TYR A 56 2.31 -4.48 5.12
C TYR A 56 2.63 -3.00 5.33
N ASN A 57 2.24 -2.42 6.47
CA ASN A 57 2.53 -1.03 6.82
C ASN A 57 4.04 -0.75 6.81
N LYS A 58 4.85 -1.61 7.45
CA LYS A 58 6.32 -1.46 7.46
C LYS A 58 6.94 -1.53 6.06
N LEU A 59 6.45 -2.45 5.23
CA LEU A 59 6.90 -2.58 3.84
C LEU A 59 6.50 -1.36 3.01
N TRP A 60 5.29 -0.83 3.24
CA TRP A 60 4.80 0.38 2.62
C TRP A 60 5.69 1.56 2.97
N ASP A 61 5.98 1.76 4.25
CA ASP A 61 6.88 2.80 4.72
C ASP A 61 8.28 2.66 4.12
N ALA A 62 8.83 1.45 4.04
CA ALA A 62 10.15 1.23 3.43
C ALA A 62 10.18 1.59 1.93
N GLN A 63 9.12 1.30 1.16
CA GLN A 63 9.02 1.65 -0.26
C GLN A 63 8.66 3.13 -0.49
N HIS A 64 8.05 3.78 0.51
CA HIS A 64 7.60 5.17 0.44
C HIS A 64 8.35 6.10 1.41
N ALA A 65 9.48 5.67 1.98
CA ALA A 65 10.25 6.42 2.98
C ALA A 65 10.79 7.76 2.46
N GLY A 66 10.81 7.96 1.13
CA GLY A 66 11.08 9.26 0.50
C GLY A 66 9.85 10.15 0.29
N VAL A 67 8.64 9.61 0.37
CA VAL A 67 7.35 10.29 0.08
C VAL A 67 6.61 10.66 1.38
N LEU A 68 6.57 9.77 2.37
CA LEU A 68 5.82 9.99 3.62
C LEU A 68 6.49 11.02 4.54
N LYS A 69 7.83 11.08 4.57
CA LYS A 69 8.57 12.13 5.31
C LYS A 69 8.20 13.54 4.85
N ASN A 70 7.86 13.72 3.57
CA ASN A 70 7.46 15.01 3.02
C ASN A 70 6.02 15.38 3.40
N GLN A 71 5.11 14.40 3.50
CA GLN A 71 3.71 14.66 3.85
C GLN A 71 3.54 14.97 5.34
N GLU A 72 4.20 14.24 6.24
CA GLU A 72 4.17 14.54 7.68
C GLU A 72 4.83 15.89 8.00
N GLN A 73 5.92 16.25 7.31
CA GLN A 73 6.53 17.59 7.43
C GLN A 73 5.59 18.68 6.92
N GLN A 74 4.95 18.50 5.76
CA GLN A 74 4.01 19.49 5.21
C GLN A 74 2.76 19.66 6.09
N GLU A 75 2.24 18.59 6.69
CA GLU A 75 1.10 18.68 7.61
C GLU A 75 1.47 19.31 8.96
N LYS A 76 2.69 19.08 9.47
CA LYS A 76 3.22 19.82 10.63
C LYS A 76 3.41 21.30 10.33
N PHE A 77 4.04 21.65 9.20
CA PHE A 77 4.21 23.04 8.76
C PHE A 77 2.86 23.75 8.58
N ARG A 78 1.82 23.06 8.06
CA ARG A 78 0.46 23.62 7.93
C ARG A 78 -0.21 23.86 9.29
N LYS A 79 0.06 23.03 10.30
CA LYS A 79 -0.51 23.19 11.65
C LYS A 79 0.22 24.26 12.47
N GLU A 80 1.53 24.42 12.27
CA GLU A 80 2.36 25.39 13.00
C GLU A 80 2.29 26.81 12.43
N GLY A 81 1.86 27.00 11.17
CA GLY A 81 1.72 28.33 10.54
C GLY A 81 0.46 29.13 10.87
N THR A 82 -0.29 28.76 11.91
CA THR A 82 -1.56 29.42 12.30
C THR A 82 -1.49 30.12 13.67
N HIS A 83 -0.30 30.53 14.12
CA HIS A 83 -0.13 31.45 15.25
C HIS A 83 0.75 32.63 14.84
#